data_AF-A0A0C9LU60-F1
#
_entry.id   AF-A0A0C9LU60-F1
#
_cell.length_a   1.000
_cell.length_b   1.000
_cell.length_c   1.000
_cell.angle_alpha   90.00
_cell.angle_beta   90.00
_cell.angle_gamma   90.00
#
_symmetry.space_group_name_H-M   'P 1'
#
loop_
_entity.id
_entity.type
_entity.pdbx_description
1 polymer ?
#
loop_
_entity_poly.entity_id
_entity_poly.type
_entity_poly.pdbx_seq_one_letter_code
_entity_poly.pdbx_strand_id
1 'polypeptide(L)' 'MSNENQDDKFVFNKHSNSPDTQPHQHRCNGHLEDVLEGLSQWPMDVSKPFGLFLSCLKSQPGQEPIRYKFTKQDEDKNQ' A
#
# COMPACT_ATOMS: atom_id res chain seq x y z
N MET A 1 -60.86 1.90 8.38
CA MET A 1 -59.73 1.72 9.31
C MET A 1 -58.46 1.94 8.53
N SER A 2 -57.97 3.19 8.53
CA SER A 2 -56.67 3.54 7.95
C SER A 2 -55.65 3.33 9.06
N ASN A 3 -54.66 2.46 8.85
CA ASN A 3 -53.47 2.46 9.69
C ASN A 3 -52.26 2.65 8.80
N GLU A 4 -51.74 3.86 8.91
CA GLU A 4 -50.53 4.38 8.30
C GLU A 4 -49.28 3.66 8.81
N ASN A 5 -48.32 3.57 7.88
CA ASN A 5 -46.89 3.37 8.04
C ASN A 5 -46.36 3.65 9.46
N GLN A 6 -45.75 2.64 10.08
CA GLN A 6 -44.81 2.85 11.18
C GLN A 6 -43.40 2.58 10.67
N ASP A 7 -42.79 3.68 10.25
CA ASP A 7 -41.40 4.07 10.50
C ASP A 7 -40.40 2.93 10.77
N ASP A 8 -39.82 2.40 9.69
CA ASP A 8 -38.44 1.93 9.69
C ASP A 8 -37.54 3.11 10.08
N LYS A 9 -37.36 3.25 11.40
CA LYS A 9 -36.57 4.31 12.03
C LYS A 9 -35.12 4.14 11.60
N PHE A 10 -34.75 4.78 10.49
CA PHE A 10 -33.36 4.97 10.09
C PHE A 10 -32.61 5.58 11.28
N VAL A 11 -31.80 4.77 11.96
CA VAL A 11 -30.97 5.22 13.07
C VAL A 11 -29.87 6.10 12.47
N PHE A 12 -30.15 7.40 12.38
CA PHE A 12 -29.29 8.43 11.76
C PHE A 12 -27.97 8.68 12.52
N ASN A 13 -27.68 7.94 13.59
CA ASN A 13 -26.46 8.08 14.40
C ASN A 13 -25.65 6.78 14.48
N LYS A 14 -25.52 6.03 13.38
CA LYS A 14 -24.33 5.20 13.23
C LYS A 14 -23.19 6.14 12.95
N HIS A 15 -22.43 6.51 13.98
CA HIS A 15 -21.14 7.15 13.79
C HIS A 15 -20.33 6.23 12.88
N SER A 16 -20.27 6.56 11.59
CA SER A 16 -19.25 6.04 10.71
C SER A 16 -17.95 6.23 11.48
N ASN A 17 -17.19 5.16 11.70
CA ASN A 17 -15.77 5.33 11.99
C ASN A 17 -15.22 6.00 10.74
N SER A 18 -15.31 7.34 10.68
CA SER A 18 -14.74 8.12 9.62
C SER A 18 -13.28 7.73 9.62
N PRO A 19 -12.78 7.12 8.53
CA PRO A 19 -11.39 6.72 8.48
C PRO A 19 -10.58 7.97 8.81
N ASP A 20 -9.63 7.81 9.71
CA ASP A 20 -8.76 8.89 10.17
C ASP A 20 -8.25 9.66 8.95
N THR A 21 -8.70 10.91 8.79
CA THR A 21 -8.40 11.75 7.63
C THR A 21 -6.94 12.21 7.62
N GLN A 22 -6.17 11.88 8.65
CA GLN A 22 -4.76 12.16 8.70
C GLN A 22 -4.00 11.25 7.73
N PRO A 23 -3.14 11.82 6.87
CA PRO A 23 -2.32 11.04 5.96
C PRO A 23 -1.30 10.23 6.76
N HIS A 24 -1.58 8.94 6.95
CA HIS A 24 -0.65 8.01 7.55
C HIS A 24 0.24 7.40 6.48
N GLN A 25 1.52 7.21 6.80
CA GLN A 25 2.42 6.48 5.92
C GLN A 25 1.92 5.04 5.80
N HIS A 26 1.72 4.61 4.55
CA HIS A 26 1.35 3.23 4.27
C HIS A 26 2.50 2.30 4.66
N ARG A 27 2.18 1.09 5.13
CA ARG A 27 3.16 0.08 5.54
C ARG A 27 4.20 -0.19 4.45
N CYS A 28 3.73 -0.29 3.21
CA CYS A 28 4.56 -0.51 2.03
C CYS A 28 5.23 0.74 1.46
N ASN A 29 5.21 1.89 2.15
CA ASN A 29 5.79 3.14 1.65
C ASN A 29 7.29 2.98 1.35
N GLY A 30 8.04 2.27 2.20
CA GLY A 30 9.47 2.01 1.95
C GLY A 30 9.71 1.21 0.66
N HIS A 31 8.85 0.23 0.36
CA HIS A 31 8.97 -0.51 -0.90
C HIS A 31 8.59 0.34 -2.12
N LEU A 32 7.67 1.30 -1.96
CA LEU A 32 7.34 2.25 -3.01
C LEU A 32 8.52 3.18 -3.31
N GLU A 33 9.21 3.66 -2.27
CA GLU A 33 10.42 4.48 -2.41
C GLU A 33 11.51 3.74 -3.21
N ASP A 34 11.70 2.44 -2.99
CA ASP A 34 12.66 1.62 -3.76
C ASP A 34 12.32 1.58 -5.26
N VAL A 35 11.02 1.49 -5.58
CA VAL A 35 10.55 1.49 -6.98
C VAL A 35 10.80 2.86 -7.62
N LEU A 36 10.50 3.94 -6.89
CA LEU A 36 10.72 5.31 -7.36
C LEU A 36 12.21 5.60 -7.55
N GLU A 37 13.06 5.11 -6.66
CA GLU A 37 14.51 5.22 -6.79
C GLU A 37 15.01 4.51 -8.04
N GLY A 38 14.56 3.27 -8.29
CA GLY A 38 14.91 2.52 -9.51
C GLY A 38 14.38 3.16 -10.80
N LEU A 39 13.25 3.87 -10.75
CA LEU A 39 12.73 4.66 -11.88
C LEU A 39 13.58 5.92 -12.14
N SER A 40 14.18 6.48 -11.10
CA SER A 40 14.99 7.69 -11.17
C SER A 40 16.44 7.44 -11.63
N GLN A 41 16.93 6.21 -11.48
CA GLN A 41 18.29 5.81 -11.85
C GLN A 41 18.32 5.21 -13.27
N TRP A 42 19.40 5.52 -14.01
CA TRP A 42 19.67 4.93 -15.32
C TRP A 42 20.85 3.97 -15.18
N PRO A 43 20.74 2.70 -15.61
CA PRO A 43 19.58 2.05 -16.26
C PRO A 43 18.40 1.81 -15.31
N MET A 44 17.17 1.88 -15.85
CA MET A 44 15.94 1.66 -15.06
C MET A 44 15.83 0.19 -14.62
N ASP A 45 16.22 -0.11 -13.38
CA ASP A 45 15.98 -1.42 -12.75
C ASP A 45 14.88 -1.31 -11.68
N VAL A 46 13.65 -1.52 -12.14
CA VAL A 46 12.43 -1.38 -11.31
C VAL A 46 11.73 -2.71 -11.08
N SER A 47 12.12 -3.74 -11.83
CA SER A 47 11.43 -5.03 -11.88
C SER A 47 11.46 -5.74 -10.52
N LYS A 48 12.65 -5.77 -9.90
CA LYS A 48 12.87 -6.38 -8.59
C LYS A 48 12.16 -5.61 -7.45
N PRO A 49 12.35 -4.28 -7.28
CA PRO A 49 11.67 -3.54 -6.22
C PRO A 49 10.14 -3.53 -6.41
N PHE A 50 9.64 -3.52 -7.65
CA PHE A 50 8.20 -3.55 -7.92
C PHE A 50 7.56 -4.87 -7.48
N GLY A 51 8.22 -6.01 -7.73
CA GLY A 51 7.77 -7.31 -7.23
C GLY A 51 7.70 -7.38 -5.70
N LEU A 52 8.65 -6.76 -5.00
CA LEU A 52 8.66 -6.67 -3.54
C LEU A 52 7.55 -5.75 -3.01
N PHE A 53 7.30 -4.62 -3.69
CA PHE A 53 6.18 -3.73 -3.37
C PHE A 53 4.83 -4.44 -3.49
N LEU A 54 4.58 -5.15 -4.59
CA LEU A 54 3.36 -5.95 -4.75
C LEU A 54 3.25 -7.07 -3.72
N SER A 55 4.37 -7.71 -3.39
CA SER A 55 4.40 -8.74 -2.34
C SER A 55 4.06 -8.17 -0.96
N CYS A 56 4.52 -6.95 -0.66
CA CYS A 56 4.15 -6.22 0.55
C CYS A 56 2.66 -5.87 0.58
N LEU A 57 2.10 -5.42 -0.55
CA LEU A 57 0.66 -5.11 -0.65
C LEU A 57 -0.20 -6.36 -0.40
N LYS A 58 0.28 -7.53 -0.83
CA LYS A 58 -0.41 -8.81 -0.62
C LYS A 58 -0.17 -9.40 0.79
N SER A 59 0.89 -8.99 1.49
CA SER A 59 1.26 -9.60 2.77
C SER A 59 0.44 -9.05 3.95
N GLN A 60 0.37 -9.84 5.02
CA GLN A 60 -0.27 -9.43 6.27
C GLN A 60 0.66 -8.50 7.07
N PRO A 61 0.12 -7.64 7.95
CA PRO A 61 0.91 -6.81 8.85
C PRO A 61 1.90 -7.68 9.66
N GLY A 62 3.19 -7.39 9.57
CA GLY A 62 4.25 -8.12 10.27
C GLY A 62 4.93 -9.24 9.46
N GLN A 63 4.43 -9.59 8.27
CA GLN A 63 5.07 -10.53 7.34
C GLN A 63 5.58 -9.81 6.10
N GLU A 64 6.16 -8.62 6.28
CA GLU A 64 6.61 -7.81 5.16
C GLU A 64 7.89 -8.38 4.55
N PRO A 65 7.99 -8.37 3.21
CA PRO A 65 9.20 -8.80 2.54
C PRO A 65 10.36 -7.85 2.89
N ILE A 66 11.58 -8.36 2.84
CA ILE A 66 12.77 -7.55 3.08
C ILE A 66 12.85 -6.45 2.00
N ARG A 67 13.16 -5.21 2.40
CA ARG A 67 13.34 -4.06 1.50
C ARG A 67 14.37 -4.35 0.42
N TYR A 68 14.18 -3.75 -0.76
CA TYR A 68 15.14 -3.89 -1.84
C TYR A 68 16.42 -3.16 -1.43
N LYS A 69 17.56 -3.83 -1.47
CA LYS A 69 18.86 -3.18 -1.32
C LYS A 69 19.44 -3.02 -2.71
N PHE A 70 19.58 -1.79 -3.19
CA PHE A 70 20.45 -1.47 -4.32
C PHE A 70 21.90 -1.78 -3.92
N THR A 71 22.28 -3.06 -3.95
CA THR A 71 23.69 -3.42 -3.95
C THR A 71 24.22 -3.10 -5.33
N LYS A 72 25.19 -2.19 -5.43
CA LYS A 72 25.97 -1.88 -6.66
C LYS A 72 26.73 -3.09 -7.25
N GLN A 73 26.36 -4.32 -6.89
CA GLN A 73 26.99 -5.56 -7.32
C GLN A 73 26.39 -6.12 -8.61
N ASP A 74 25.25 -5.62 -9.08
CA ASP A 74 24.68 -6.05 -10.37
C ASP A 74 25.40 -5.41 -11.59
N GLU A 75 26.34 -4.47 -11.40
CA GLU A 75 27.24 -3.98 -12.47
C GLU A 75 28.36 -4.99 -12.85
N ASP A 76 28.66 -5.96 -11.99
CA ASP A 76 29.83 -6.86 -12.17
C ASP A 76 29.49 -8.18 -12.88
N LYS A 77 28.25 -8.31 -13.41
CA LYS A 77 27.79 -9.54 -14.10
C LYS A 77 27.69 -9.42 -15.63
N ASN A 78 28.37 -8.45 -16.21
CA ASN A 78 28.57 -8.33 -17.65
C ASN A 78 30.00 -7.88 -17.98
N GLN A 79 30.97 -8.67 -17.51
CA GLN A 79 32.35 -8.63 -17.97
C GLN A 79 32.68 -9.95 -18.69
#